data_AF-A0A099P7H3-F1
#
_entry.id   AF-A0A099P7H3-F1
#
_cell.length_a   1.000
_cell.length_b   1.000
_cell.length_c   1.000
_cell.angle_alpha   90.00
_cell.angle_beta   90.00
_cell.angle_gamma   90.00
#
_symmetry.space_group_name_H-M   'P 1'
#
loop_
_entity.id
_entity.type
_entity.pdbx_description
1 polymer ?
#
loop_
_entity_poly.entity_id
_entity_poly.type
_entity_poly.pdbx_seq_one_letter_code
_entity_poly.pdbx_strand_id
1 'polypeptide(L)'
;MVFVQDGSGNWQAVTTGGTELVGQGTNVLFDVGALNADGLDHVQDNAKPGNLNWEDLHGGGDNDYNDVNIGVVWSSNLPVLTTQDAETIGDLTDEASAAFASFFTLVSDAGTDGPGSESLAYSLSVTNSDSGLSSAGLAITLFLIDGKVVGSTAAAIGDVNTENTVFDISVDAGGNVKLTQYAELDHVGENADGDAFNNSANLLGLPEGTIALTAAASVTDADGDAANAAQTLDISSAFNFEDDVPSIDAQTRVELLSESFETFSGTNGWAVVKGDNGTIIGNNGVVWTVNSAGIEIQAGNTGGSTASDGNYHAELDPYSNDGNTTLSTVVELPSSEVTLSFDYKPRPGHVADSDMKVFLGDLEIIIDAQSDGSIAISSPDNVAVEQNPNNNGWTTISLTFSGLAAGSTPLSFVGLGSDDSYGAYLDNINMFADTFGLAVDESDLDTDATANVSSFFEGAFGADGAGDIAYTEPESRCIGSG
;
A
#
# COMPACT_ATOMS: atom_id res chain seq x y z
N MET A 1 -31.24 -23.86 32.99
CA MET A 1 -30.01 -24.37 33.61
C MET A 1 -28.90 -23.52 33.09
N VAL A 2 -28.11 -22.93 33.98
CA VAL A 2 -26.94 -22.13 33.63
C VAL A 2 -25.76 -22.70 34.40
N PHE A 3 -24.56 -22.57 33.86
CA PHE A 3 -23.34 -22.92 34.58
C PHE A 3 -22.80 -21.63 35.20
N VAL A 4 -22.49 -21.67 36.48
CA VAL A 4 -21.90 -20.54 37.22
C VAL A 4 -20.59 -20.99 37.82
N GLN A 5 -19.61 -20.10 37.83
CA GLN A 5 -18.32 -20.41 38.44
C GLN A 5 -18.40 -20.17 39.95
N ASP A 6 -18.04 -21.17 40.75
CA ASP A 6 -18.04 -21.08 42.21
C ASP A 6 -16.82 -20.28 42.72
N GLY A 7 -16.77 -20.02 44.04
CA GLY A 7 -15.67 -19.28 44.66
C GLY A 7 -14.30 -19.97 44.60
N SER A 8 -14.23 -21.18 44.07
CA SER A 8 -13.00 -21.96 43.85
C SER A 8 -12.63 -22.08 42.37
N GLY A 9 -13.41 -21.48 41.46
CA GLY A 9 -13.16 -21.49 40.02
C GLY A 9 -13.83 -22.66 39.27
N ASN A 10 -14.64 -23.48 39.95
CA ASN A 10 -15.28 -24.65 39.36
C ASN A 10 -16.63 -24.30 38.72
N TRP A 11 -17.02 -24.98 37.64
CA TRP A 11 -18.25 -24.67 36.91
C TRP A 11 -19.41 -25.53 37.39
N GLN A 12 -20.35 -24.92 38.11
CA GLN A 12 -21.49 -25.59 38.71
C GLN A 12 -22.78 -25.38 37.90
N ALA A 13 -23.47 -26.48 37.58
CA ALA A 13 -24.80 -26.42 36.99
C ALA A 13 -25.83 -25.99 38.04
N VAL A 14 -26.46 -24.84 37.82
CA VAL A 14 -27.55 -24.33 38.67
C VAL A 14 -28.84 -24.21 37.87
N THR A 15 -29.97 -24.32 38.56
CA THR A 15 -31.25 -23.87 38.05
C THR A 15 -31.17 -22.39 37.66
N THR A 16 -32.06 -21.91 36.80
CA THR A 16 -32.09 -20.49 36.41
C THR A 16 -32.33 -19.54 37.61
N GLY A 17 -32.71 -20.06 38.79
CA GLY A 17 -32.81 -19.33 40.06
C GLY A 17 -31.61 -19.50 41.01
N GLY A 18 -30.47 -20.03 40.55
CA GLY A 18 -29.23 -20.15 41.33
C GLY A 18 -29.19 -21.31 42.32
N THR A 19 -30.21 -22.18 42.35
CA THR A 19 -30.15 -23.41 43.16
C THR A 19 -29.29 -24.45 42.46
N GLU A 20 -28.29 -24.96 43.17
CA GLU A 20 -27.43 -26.07 42.73
C GLU A 20 -28.27 -27.27 42.29
N LEU A 21 -27.93 -27.84 41.15
CA LEU A 21 -28.55 -29.06 40.69
C LEU A 21 -27.85 -30.26 41.33
N VAL A 22 -28.62 -31.09 42.04
CA VAL A 22 -28.15 -32.38 42.55
C VAL A 22 -28.58 -33.46 41.56
N GLY A 23 -27.61 -34.17 40.99
CA GLY A 23 -27.87 -35.29 40.09
C GLY A 23 -28.50 -36.47 40.84
N GLN A 24 -29.40 -37.19 40.16
CA GLN A 24 -29.96 -38.45 40.64
C GLN A 24 -29.87 -39.48 39.51
N GLY A 25 -29.13 -40.58 39.72
CA GLY A 25 -28.92 -41.63 38.73
C GLY A 25 -27.43 -41.89 38.44
N THR A 26 -27.12 -42.98 37.72
CA THR A 26 -25.74 -43.44 37.45
C THR A 26 -25.02 -42.68 36.34
N ASN A 27 -25.68 -41.73 35.67
CA ASN A 27 -25.21 -41.13 34.41
C ASN A 27 -25.06 -39.61 34.48
N VAL A 28 -25.04 -39.03 35.69
CA VAL A 28 -24.81 -37.60 35.90
C VAL A 28 -23.56 -37.48 36.76
N LEU A 29 -22.53 -36.84 36.22
CA LEU A 29 -21.19 -36.76 36.77
C LEU A 29 -20.80 -35.29 36.91
N PHE A 30 -20.52 -34.84 38.12
CA PHE A 30 -20.07 -33.50 38.46
C PHE A 30 -18.60 -33.50 38.89
N ASP A 31 -17.98 -32.31 38.81
CA ASP A 31 -16.69 -31.96 39.39
C ASP A 31 -16.71 -31.94 40.93
N VAL A 32 -17.87 -31.69 41.53
CA VAL A 32 -18.07 -31.74 42.99
C VAL A 32 -18.70 -33.07 43.42
N GLY A 33 -17.92 -33.89 44.09
CA GLY A 33 -18.30 -35.26 44.45
C GLY A 33 -19.49 -35.38 45.37
N ALA A 34 -19.72 -34.39 46.24
CA ALA A 34 -20.90 -34.35 47.10
C ALA A 34 -22.22 -34.26 46.32
N LEU A 35 -22.19 -33.85 45.04
CA LEU A 35 -23.35 -33.77 44.16
C LEU A 35 -23.55 -35.04 43.33
N ASN A 36 -22.58 -35.97 43.37
CA ASN A 36 -22.63 -37.27 42.72
C ASN A 36 -23.20 -38.33 43.66
N ALA A 37 -23.90 -39.32 43.10
CA ALA A 37 -24.55 -40.37 43.87
C ALA A 37 -23.56 -41.28 44.63
N ASP A 38 -22.31 -41.34 44.18
CA ASP A 38 -21.22 -42.09 44.80
C ASP A 38 -20.31 -41.24 45.70
N GLY A 39 -20.54 -39.92 45.78
CA GLY A 39 -19.78 -39.02 46.64
C GLY A 39 -18.40 -38.65 46.12
N LEU A 40 -18.09 -38.91 44.84
CA LEU A 40 -16.76 -38.77 44.25
C LEU A 40 -16.75 -37.73 43.13
N ASP A 41 -15.64 -37.00 42.97
CA ASP A 41 -15.41 -36.11 41.83
C ASP A 41 -15.15 -36.98 40.59
N HIS A 42 -15.80 -36.68 39.46
CA HIS A 42 -15.62 -37.44 38.21
C HIS A 42 -14.97 -36.62 37.10
N VAL A 43 -14.80 -35.33 37.34
CA VAL A 43 -14.20 -34.37 36.40
C VAL A 43 -13.21 -33.52 37.19
N GLN A 44 -11.99 -33.39 36.71
CA GLN A 44 -10.98 -32.46 37.23
C GLN A 44 -10.38 -31.65 36.09
N ASP A 45 -9.92 -30.44 36.41
CA ASP A 45 -8.98 -29.70 35.58
C ASP A 45 -7.59 -29.91 36.20
N ASN A 46 -6.75 -30.71 35.54
CA ASN A 46 -5.45 -31.13 36.06
C ASN A 46 -4.33 -30.88 35.05
N ALA A 47 -3.08 -31.24 35.40
CA ALA A 47 -1.92 -30.97 34.55
C ALA A 47 -1.82 -31.88 33.28
N LYS A 48 -2.80 -32.75 33.03
CA LYS A 48 -2.87 -33.61 31.83
C LYS A 48 -3.50 -32.80 30.68
N PRO A 49 -3.32 -33.21 29.40
CA PRO A 49 -3.86 -32.46 28.26
C PRO A 49 -5.38 -32.26 28.32
N GLY A 50 -5.90 -31.11 27.87
CA GLY A 50 -7.33 -30.75 28.01
C GLY A 50 -7.66 -30.08 29.35
N ASN A 51 -8.78 -29.36 29.44
CA ASN A 51 -9.23 -28.64 30.64
C ASN A 51 -10.49 -29.27 31.28
N LEU A 52 -10.89 -30.45 30.79
CA LEU A 52 -11.88 -31.32 31.39
C LEU A 52 -11.33 -32.75 31.32
N ASN A 53 -10.84 -33.24 32.45
CA ASN A 53 -10.22 -34.56 32.59
C ASN A 53 -11.18 -35.48 33.38
N TRP A 54 -11.72 -36.49 32.72
CA TRP A 54 -12.74 -37.37 33.29
C TRP A 54 -12.15 -38.70 33.72
N GLU A 55 -12.71 -39.25 34.80
CA GLU A 55 -12.51 -40.64 35.22
C GLU A 55 -13.73 -41.48 34.79
N ASP A 56 -13.51 -42.68 34.24
CA ASP A 56 -14.60 -43.53 33.75
C ASP A 56 -15.12 -44.55 34.78
N LEU A 57 -14.27 -45.03 35.71
CA LEU A 57 -14.61 -46.11 36.63
C LEU A 57 -13.71 -46.22 37.88
N HIS A 58 -14.21 -45.73 39.01
CA HIS A 58 -13.51 -45.74 40.32
C HIS A 58 -13.38 -47.14 41.00
N GLY A 59 -13.53 -48.22 40.24
CA GLY A 59 -13.58 -49.61 40.72
C GLY A 59 -12.65 -50.56 39.97
N GLY A 60 -11.57 -50.03 39.41
CA GLY A 60 -10.56 -50.74 38.62
C GLY A 60 -9.50 -49.84 37.98
N GLY A 61 -9.75 -48.53 37.90
CA GLY A 61 -8.81 -47.47 37.48
C GLY A 61 -7.94 -46.93 38.62
N ASP A 62 -6.95 -46.14 38.25
CA ASP A 62 -5.90 -45.58 39.11
C ASP A 62 -6.18 -44.15 39.61
N ASN A 63 -7.40 -43.63 39.38
CA ASN A 63 -7.86 -42.32 39.84
C ASN A 63 -6.96 -41.17 39.37
N ASP A 64 -6.42 -41.28 38.16
CA ASP A 64 -5.47 -40.32 37.62
C ASP A 64 -6.09 -39.38 36.57
N TYR A 65 -7.42 -39.51 36.33
CA TYR A 65 -8.25 -38.65 35.49
C TYR A 65 -7.63 -38.47 34.09
N ASN A 66 -7.29 -39.59 33.44
CA ASN A 66 -6.68 -39.58 32.10
C ASN A 66 -7.46 -40.37 31.05
N ASP A 67 -8.64 -40.89 31.41
CA ASP A 67 -9.42 -41.79 30.56
C ASP A 67 -10.04 -41.04 29.38
N VAL A 68 -10.58 -39.84 29.66
CA VAL A 68 -11.11 -38.92 28.64
C VAL A 68 -10.65 -37.50 28.94
N ASN A 69 -9.93 -36.95 27.97
CA ASN A 69 -9.33 -35.62 28.04
C ASN A 69 -9.97 -34.75 26.95
N ILE A 70 -10.78 -33.78 27.36
CA ILE A 70 -11.42 -32.83 26.44
C ILE A 70 -10.77 -31.46 26.63
N GLY A 71 -10.20 -30.93 25.55
CA GLY A 71 -9.78 -29.52 25.49
C GLY A 71 -10.92 -28.68 24.93
N VAL A 72 -11.56 -27.88 25.77
CA VAL A 72 -12.50 -26.85 25.34
C VAL A 72 -11.75 -25.53 25.25
N VAL A 73 -11.45 -25.12 24.03
CA VAL A 73 -10.98 -23.76 23.75
C VAL A 73 -12.21 -22.92 23.42
N TRP A 74 -12.52 -21.96 24.29
CA TRP A 74 -13.52 -20.94 23.99
C TRP A 74 -12.85 -19.89 23.11
N SER A 75 -12.97 -20.01 21.80
CA SER A 75 -12.67 -18.89 20.90
C SER A 75 -13.85 -17.93 20.91
N SER A 76 -13.62 -16.64 21.18
CA SER A 76 -14.61 -15.61 20.91
C SER A 76 -14.86 -15.62 19.40
N ASN A 77 -16.07 -16.01 18.98
CA ASN A 77 -16.43 -16.07 17.56
C ASN A 77 -16.84 -14.67 17.04
N LEU A 78 -16.23 -13.62 17.61
CA LEU A 78 -16.52 -12.24 17.24
C LEU A 78 -16.04 -11.99 15.81
N PRO A 79 -16.75 -11.17 15.02
CA PRO A 79 -16.21 -10.64 13.79
C PRO A 79 -14.88 -9.91 14.05
N VAL A 80 -13.96 -10.03 13.11
CA VAL A 80 -12.67 -9.32 13.13
C VAL A 80 -12.82 -8.08 12.25
N LEU A 81 -12.48 -6.92 12.81
CA LEU A 81 -12.42 -5.63 12.13
C LEU A 81 -10.96 -5.20 12.14
N THR A 82 -10.36 -5.11 10.97
CA THR A 82 -8.95 -4.72 10.78
C THR A 82 -8.89 -3.51 9.87
N THR A 83 -8.16 -2.49 10.29
CA THR A 83 -7.75 -1.37 9.43
C THR A 83 -6.24 -1.39 9.23
N GLN A 84 -5.76 -0.73 8.19
CA GLN A 84 -4.36 -0.69 7.76
C GLN A 84 -3.78 0.70 7.92
N ASP A 85 -2.66 0.83 8.63
CA ASP A 85 -1.93 2.09 8.79
C ASP A 85 -1.54 2.68 7.43
N ALA A 86 -1.17 1.82 6.47
CA ALA A 86 -0.78 2.18 5.10
C ALA A 86 -1.87 2.95 4.33
N GLU A 87 -3.15 2.74 4.68
CA GLU A 87 -4.29 3.41 4.04
C GLU A 87 -4.67 4.74 4.73
N THR A 88 -3.96 5.11 5.80
CA THR A 88 -4.21 6.33 6.58
C THR A 88 -3.17 7.44 6.36
N ILE A 89 -2.26 7.27 5.39
CA ILE A 89 -1.22 8.25 5.09
C ILE A 89 -1.83 9.60 4.67
N GLY A 90 -1.45 10.67 5.37
CA GLY A 90 -1.90 12.03 5.09
C GLY A 90 -3.31 12.30 5.62
N ASP A 91 -4.21 12.81 4.78
CA ASP A 91 -5.61 13.10 5.14
C ASP A 91 -6.55 11.90 4.79
N LEU A 92 -6.00 10.70 4.58
CA LEU A 92 -6.74 9.50 4.21
C LEU A 92 -7.26 8.75 5.46
N THR A 93 -8.18 7.81 5.25
CA THR A 93 -8.82 7.03 6.32
C THR A 93 -9.13 5.62 5.84
N ASP A 94 -9.07 4.65 6.75
CA ASP A 94 -9.49 3.26 6.51
C ASP A 94 -10.65 2.83 7.43
N GLU A 95 -11.49 1.91 6.97
CA GLU A 95 -12.72 1.51 7.63
C GLU A 95 -12.99 0.00 7.54
N ALA A 96 -13.35 -0.61 8.67
CA ALA A 96 -13.82 -2.00 8.75
C ALA A 96 -15.17 -2.06 9.46
N SER A 97 -16.06 -2.97 9.03
CA SER A 97 -17.37 -3.14 9.68
C SER A 97 -17.90 -4.56 9.67
N ALA A 98 -18.67 -4.91 10.70
CA ALA A 98 -19.35 -6.20 10.79
C ALA A 98 -20.62 -6.14 11.65
N ALA A 99 -21.50 -7.12 11.48
CA ALA A 99 -22.73 -7.25 12.24
C ALA A 99 -22.50 -7.96 13.58
N PHE A 100 -22.89 -7.33 14.69
CA PHE A 100 -22.85 -7.89 16.06
C PHE A 100 -24.25 -8.20 16.62
N ALA A 101 -25.31 -7.82 15.90
CA ALA A 101 -26.68 -8.06 16.32
C ALA A 101 -27.00 -9.53 16.62
N SER A 102 -26.34 -10.48 15.92
CA SER A 102 -26.56 -11.92 16.10
C SER A 102 -26.15 -12.45 17.49
N PHE A 103 -25.32 -11.71 18.24
CA PHE A 103 -24.97 -12.07 19.62
C PHE A 103 -26.08 -11.73 20.63
N PHE A 104 -27.09 -10.98 20.21
CA PHE A 104 -28.22 -10.59 21.03
C PHE A 104 -29.49 -11.25 20.50
N THR A 105 -30.22 -11.94 21.38
CA THR A 105 -31.51 -12.54 21.03
C THR A 105 -32.60 -11.86 21.84
N LEU A 106 -33.53 -11.20 21.16
CA LEU A 106 -34.76 -10.73 21.79
C LEU A 106 -35.75 -11.90 21.88
N VAL A 107 -36.06 -12.30 23.11
CA VAL A 107 -37.18 -13.20 23.41
C VAL A 107 -38.19 -12.41 24.23
N SER A 108 -39.39 -12.25 23.69
CA SER A 108 -40.49 -11.52 24.32
C SER A 108 -41.69 -12.44 24.58
N ASP A 109 -42.46 -12.10 25.62
CA ASP A 109 -43.77 -12.66 25.91
C ASP A 109 -44.71 -11.51 26.26
N ALA A 110 -45.66 -11.22 25.38
CA ALA A 110 -46.63 -10.13 25.54
C ALA A 110 -47.84 -10.52 26.41
N GLY A 111 -47.79 -11.67 27.07
CA GLY A 111 -48.88 -12.14 27.92
C GLY A 111 -50.17 -12.41 27.15
N THR A 112 -51.28 -12.41 27.88
CA THR A 112 -52.61 -12.74 27.35
C THR A 112 -53.20 -11.69 26.42
N ASP A 113 -52.73 -10.45 26.51
CA ASP A 113 -53.33 -9.30 25.82
C ASP A 113 -52.75 -9.10 24.42
N GLY A 114 -51.69 -9.85 24.09
CA GLY A 114 -51.07 -9.88 22.78
C GLY A 114 -50.05 -8.76 22.57
N PRO A 115 -49.21 -8.86 21.52
CA PRO A 115 -48.09 -7.95 21.32
C PRO A 115 -48.56 -6.52 21.01
N GLY A 116 -47.95 -5.53 21.66
CA GLY A 116 -48.05 -4.11 21.33
C GLY A 116 -46.89 -3.66 20.47
N SER A 117 -45.77 -3.28 21.09
CA SER A 117 -44.55 -2.82 20.43
C SER A 117 -43.30 -3.48 21.00
N GLU A 118 -42.33 -3.79 20.14
CA GLU A 118 -41.02 -4.30 20.53
C GLU A 118 -39.93 -3.43 19.90
N SER A 119 -38.87 -3.17 20.65
CA SER A 119 -37.71 -2.44 20.15
C SER A 119 -36.42 -2.99 20.74
N LEU A 120 -35.35 -2.90 19.95
CA LEU A 120 -33.99 -3.25 20.34
C LEU A 120 -33.09 -2.09 19.91
N ALA A 121 -32.31 -1.56 20.83
CA ALA A 121 -31.38 -0.46 20.60
C ALA A 121 -29.97 -0.88 21.00
N TYR A 122 -28.98 -0.44 20.24
CA TYR A 122 -27.57 -0.71 20.47
C TYR A 122 -26.84 0.54 20.92
N SER A 123 -25.92 0.38 21.87
CA SER A 123 -25.07 1.46 22.36
C SER A 123 -23.68 0.93 22.75
N LEU A 124 -22.65 1.71 22.45
CA LEU A 124 -21.29 1.43 22.90
C LEU A 124 -21.02 2.08 24.26
N SER A 125 -20.08 1.50 25.00
CA SER A 125 -19.55 2.05 26.24
C SER A 125 -18.06 1.78 26.36
N VAL A 126 -17.35 2.71 27.01
CA VAL A 126 -15.95 2.52 27.41
C VAL A 126 -15.94 1.92 28.81
N THR A 127 -15.44 0.71 28.94
CA THR A 127 -15.32 -0.01 30.23
C THR A 127 -13.96 0.19 30.87
N ASN A 128 -12.92 0.45 30.07
CA ASN A 128 -11.62 0.94 30.49
C ASN A 128 -11.12 1.97 29.46
N SER A 129 -10.72 3.15 29.92
CA SER A 129 -10.25 4.23 29.04
C SER A 129 -8.82 4.03 28.55
N ASP A 130 -8.03 3.19 29.22
CA ASP A 130 -6.68 2.86 28.78
C ASP A 130 -6.76 1.87 27.63
N SER A 131 -6.42 2.32 26.42
CA SER A 131 -6.41 1.47 25.23
C SER A 131 -5.17 0.56 25.16
N GLY A 132 -4.10 0.85 25.91
CA GLY A 132 -2.81 0.21 25.73
C GLY A 132 -2.09 0.53 24.40
N LEU A 133 -2.66 1.38 23.55
CA LEU A 133 -2.13 1.78 22.25
C LEU A 133 -1.48 3.17 22.33
N SER A 134 -0.65 3.50 21.34
CA SER A 134 -0.08 4.83 21.17
C SER A 134 -0.04 5.24 19.69
N SER A 135 0.11 6.54 19.44
CA SER A 135 0.31 7.12 18.12
C SER A 135 1.24 8.33 18.26
N ALA A 136 2.26 8.42 17.40
CA ALA A 136 3.33 9.42 17.47
C ALA A 136 4.00 9.49 18.86
N GLY A 137 4.13 8.33 19.54
CA GLY A 137 4.68 8.19 20.88
C GLY A 137 3.79 8.70 22.01
N LEU A 138 2.54 9.08 21.74
CA LEU A 138 1.55 9.52 22.73
C LEU A 138 0.51 8.43 22.98
N ALA A 139 0.19 8.18 24.26
CA ALA A 139 -0.81 7.18 24.63
C ALA A 139 -2.21 7.56 24.11
N ILE A 140 -2.93 6.58 23.58
CA ILE A 140 -4.31 6.72 23.11
C ILE A 140 -5.27 6.42 24.27
N THR A 141 -6.14 7.35 24.59
CA THR A 141 -7.21 7.20 25.59
C THR A 141 -8.57 7.06 24.88
N LEU A 142 -9.41 6.14 25.38
CA LEU A 142 -10.75 5.92 24.86
C LEU A 142 -11.78 6.84 25.53
N PHE A 143 -12.58 7.53 24.72
CA PHE A 143 -13.66 8.41 25.17
C PHE A 143 -14.99 8.02 24.51
N LEU A 144 -16.10 8.12 25.24
CA LEU A 144 -17.43 8.01 24.63
C LEU A 144 -17.92 9.42 24.25
N ILE A 145 -18.01 9.71 22.96
CA ILE A 145 -18.42 11.01 22.41
C ILE A 145 -19.52 10.77 21.37
N ASP A 146 -20.69 11.40 21.56
CA ASP A 146 -21.83 11.30 20.64
C ASP A 146 -22.24 9.86 20.27
N GLY A 147 -22.07 8.92 21.21
CA GLY A 147 -22.41 7.49 21.02
C GLY A 147 -21.33 6.66 20.33
N LYS A 148 -20.19 7.26 19.96
CA LYS A 148 -19.01 6.59 19.43
C LYS A 148 -17.94 6.45 20.51
N VAL A 149 -17.15 5.38 20.44
CA VAL A 149 -15.90 5.28 21.20
C VAL A 149 -14.78 5.86 20.35
N VAL A 150 -14.19 6.95 20.81
CA VAL A 150 -13.11 7.68 20.12
C VAL A 150 -11.79 7.38 20.82
N GLY A 151 -10.84 6.82 20.09
CA GLY A 151 -9.45 6.71 20.50
C GLY A 151 -8.69 7.99 20.16
N SER A 152 -8.19 8.71 21.17
CA SER A 152 -7.51 9.99 21.00
C SER A 152 -6.25 10.10 21.85
N THR A 153 -5.23 10.81 21.35
CA THR A 153 -4.03 11.16 22.13
C THR A 153 -4.28 12.28 23.15
N ALA A 154 -5.51 12.81 23.23
CA ALA A 154 -5.91 13.74 24.28
C ALA A 154 -5.99 13.05 25.65
N ALA A 155 -5.50 13.73 26.70
CA ALA A 155 -5.60 13.23 28.07
C ALA A 155 -6.99 13.39 28.71
N ALA A 156 -7.86 14.22 28.12
CA ALA A 156 -9.19 14.50 28.62
C ALA A 156 -10.19 14.73 27.49
N ILE A 157 -11.45 14.34 27.73
CA ILE A 157 -12.53 14.40 26.73
C ILE A 157 -12.77 15.80 26.15
N GLY A 158 -12.51 16.86 26.93
CA GLY A 158 -12.70 18.24 26.50
C GLY A 158 -11.64 18.76 25.53
N ASP A 159 -10.52 18.03 25.40
CA ASP A 159 -9.39 18.39 24.55
C ASP A 159 -9.39 17.57 23.24
N VAL A 160 -10.31 16.61 23.09
CA VAL A 160 -10.48 15.80 21.88
C VAL A 160 -10.91 16.69 20.72
N ASN A 161 -10.19 16.58 19.61
CA ASN A 161 -10.44 17.28 18.36
C ASN A 161 -9.98 16.40 17.18
N THR A 162 -10.16 16.88 15.95
CA THR A 162 -9.83 16.11 14.75
C THR A 162 -8.34 15.75 14.65
N GLU A 163 -7.43 16.65 15.04
CA GLU A 163 -5.98 16.44 14.91
C GLU A 163 -5.42 15.39 15.88
N ASN A 164 -6.12 15.15 16.99
CA ASN A 164 -5.69 14.17 18.00
C ASN A 164 -6.59 12.94 18.08
N THR A 165 -7.49 12.75 17.11
CA THR A 165 -8.33 11.56 16.99
C THR A 165 -7.62 10.55 16.08
N VAL A 166 -7.31 9.36 16.60
CA VAL A 166 -6.59 8.31 15.87
C VAL A 166 -7.56 7.32 15.24
N PHE A 167 -8.62 6.94 15.96
CA PHE A 167 -9.69 6.09 15.43
C PHE A 167 -11.02 6.35 16.15
N ASP A 168 -12.13 5.93 15.54
CA ASP A 168 -13.42 5.80 16.23
C ASP A 168 -14.14 4.49 15.92
N ILE A 169 -14.96 4.06 16.87
CA ILE A 169 -15.81 2.88 16.80
C ILE A 169 -17.25 3.34 16.99
N SER A 170 -18.11 2.97 16.05
CA SER A 170 -19.53 3.33 16.04
C SER A 170 -20.41 2.10 15.89
N VAL A 171 -21.67 2.20 16.32
CA VAL A 171 -22.69 1.17 16.08
C VAL A 171 -23.95 1.80 15.50
N ASP A 172 -24.51 1.17 14.45
CA ASP A 172 -25.76 1.62 13.86
C ASP A 172 -27.01 1.01 14.54
N ALA A 173 -28.21 1.42 14.11
CA ALA A 173 -29.47 0.91 14.65
C ALA A 173 -29.70 -0.60 14.36
N GLY A 174 -29.00 -1.17 13.38
CA GLY A 174 -29.02 -2.59 13.03
C GLY A 174 -28.01 -3.43 13.82
N GLY A 175 -27.18 -2.81 14.66
CA GLY A 175 -26.12 -3.50 15.39
C GLY A 175 -24.89 -3.82 14.53
N ASN A 176 -24.69 -3.09 13.42
CA ASN A 176 -23.42 -3.11 12.70
C ASN A 176 -22.43 -2.20 13.40
N VAL A 177 -21.29 -2.76 13.78
CA VAL A 177 -20.18 -2.03 14.37
C VAL A 177 -19.21 -1.67 13.25
N LYS A 178 -18.68 -0.45 13.29
CA LYS A 178 -17.71 0.07 12.33
C LYS A 178 -16.52 0.68 13.09
N LEU A 179 -15.32 0.26 12.72
CA LEU A 179 -14.04 0.87 13.06
C LEU A 179 -13.65 1.83 11.92
N THR A 180 -13.15 3.01 12.26
CA THR A 180 -12.59 3.99 11.32
C THR A 180 -11.29 4.49 11.89
N GLN A 181 -10.22 4.39 11.10
CA GLN A 181 -8.89 4.86 11.46
C GLN A 181 -8.57 6.14 10.67
N TYR A 182 -7.98 7.11 11.37
CA TYR A 182 -7.67 8.45 10.86
C TYR A 182 -6.17 8.79 10.90
N ALA A 183 -5.40 8.06 11.70
CA ALA A 183 -3.96 8.22 11.81
C ALA A 183 -3.32 6.87 12.17
N GLU A 184 -2.04 6.76 11.86
CA GLU A 184 -1.17 5.62 12.18
C GLU A 184 -1.04 5.39 13.69
N LEU A 185 -0.85 4.13 14.08
CA LEU A 185 -0.54 3.72 15.44
C LEU A 185 0.93 3.33 15.55
N ASP A 186 1.50 3.42 16.75
CA ASP A 186 2.88 2.98 16.97
C ASP A 186 2.94 1.46 17.16
N HIS A 187 3.54 0.74 16.20
CA HIS A 187 3.74 -0.70 16.25
C HIS A 187 4.97 -1.08 17.09
N VAL A 188 4.79 -1.20 18.42
CA VAL A 188 5.88 -1.56 19.34
C VAL A 188 6.02 -3.07 19.55
N GLY A 189 7.26 -3.55 19.55
CA GLY A 189 7.59 -4.91 19.98
C GLY A 189 7.53 -6.00 18.90
N GLU A 190 7.47 -5.62 17.62
CA GLU A 190 7.45 -6.58 16.49
C GLU A 190 8.65 -7.53 16.48
N ASN A 191 9.82 -7.09 16.97
CA ASN A 191 11.00 -7.95 17.11
C ASN A 191 10.88 -9.05 18.19
N ALA A 192 9.79 -9.10 18.97
CA ALA A 192 9.66 -10.01 20.11
C ALA A 192 9.51 -11.49 19.72
N ASP A 193 9.02 -11.79 18.52
CA ASP A 193 8.87 -13.14 17.99
C ASP A 193 10.01 -13.56 17.03
N GLY A 194 10.95 -12.65 16.76
CA GLY A 194 12.07 -12.87 15.86
C GLY A 194 11.74 -12.70 14.37
N ASP A 195 10.56 -12.18 14.04
CA ASP A 195 10.13 -11.85 12.68
C ASP A 195 9.70 -10.39 12.58
N ALA A 196 10.69 -9.54 12.26
CA ALA A 196 10.56 -8.07 12.17
C ALA A 196 9.70 -7.57 10.99
N PHE A 197 9.07 -8.47 10.23
CA PHE A 197 8.32 -8.13 9.02
C PHE A 197 6.91 -8.74 9.01
N ASN A 198 6.47 -9.37 10.11
CA ASN A 198 5.15 -9.99 10.13
C ASN A 198 4.07 -8.96 10.48
N ASN A 199 3.11 -8.81 9.58
CA ASN A 199 1.91 -7.99 9.73
C ASN A 199 0.77 -8.73 10.48
N SER A 200 0.92 -10.03 10.74
CA SER A 200 -0.20 -10.92 11.10
C SER A 200 -0.06 -11.63 12.45
N ALA A 201 1.16 -11.82 12.98
CA ALA A 201 1.34 -12.57 14.23
C ALA A 201 1.12 -11.70 15.47
N ASN A 202 1.20 -10.37 15.33
CA ASN A 202 1.04 -9.41 16.41
C ASN A 202 0.22 -8.17 16.00
N LEU A 203 -0.89 -8.39 15.27
CA LEU A 203 -1.92 -7.36 15.02
C LEU A 203 -2.18 -6.57 16.31
N LEU A 204 -1.93 -5.25 16.26
CA LEU A 204 -2.22 -4.39 17.40
C LEU A 204 -3.73 -4.40 17.62
N GLY A 205 -4.16 -4.79 18.82
CA GLY A 205 -5.56 -4.90 19.15
C GLY A 205 -5.89 -4.22 20.47
N LEU A 206 -7.17 -3.91 20.66
CA LEU A 206 -7.63 -3.38 21.93
C LEU A 206 -7.62 -4.48 23.00
N PRO A 207 -7.07 -4.22 24.21
CA PRO A 207 -7.14 -5.14 25.32
C PRO A 207 -8.59 -5.50 25.68
N GLU A 208 -8.82 -6.75 26.08
CA GLU A 208 -10.12 -7.18 26.61
C GLU A 208 -10.60 -6.26 27.74
N GLY A 209 -11.91 -6.01 27.78
CA GLY A 209 -12.54 -5.17 28.78
C GLY A 209 -12.37 -3.67 28.58
N THR A 210 -12.00 -3.19 27.38
CA THR A 210 -11.93 -1.76 27.06
C THR A 210 -13.24 -1.21 26.48
N ILE A 211 -13.93 -1.98 25.65
CA ILE A 211 -15.17 -1.58 24.97
C ILE A 211 -16.25 -2.64 25.11
N ALA A 212 -17.46 -2.20 25.44
CA ALA A 212 -18.63 -3.08 25.48
C ALA A 212 -19.78 -2.56 24.62
N LEU A 213 -20.46 -3.48 23.95
CA LEU A 213 -21.69 -3.27 23.20
C LEU A 213 -22.89 -3.73 24.05
N THR A 214 -23.83 -2.82 24.29
CA THR A 214 -25.07 -3.12 25.00
C THR A 214 -26.24 -3.11 24.03
N ALA A 215 -27.04 -4.18 24.05
CA ALA A 215 -28.36 -4.22 23.43
C ALA A 215 -29.44 -4.05 24.50
N ALA A 216 -30.25 -3.00 24.38
CA ALA A 216 -31.36 -2.70 25.27
C ALA A 216 -32.69 -2.98 24.55
N ALA A 217 -33.48 -3.88 25.10
CA ALA A 217 -34.80 -4.25 24.62
C ALA A 217 -35.90 -3.57 25.44
N SER A 218 -36.95 -3.15 24.75
CA SER A 218 -38.19 -2.67 25.35
C SER A 218 -39.40 -3.32 24.66
N VAL A 219 -40.29 -3.90 25.45
CA VAL A 219 -41.52 -4.57 25.00
C VAL A 219 -42.69 -3.93 25.73
N THR A 220 -43.73 -3.58 24.97
CA THR A 220 -45.02 -3.10 25.48
C THR A 220 -46.13 -3.96 24.92
N ASP A 221 -47.12 -4.34 25.72
CA ASP A 221 -48.29 -5.08 25.26
C ASP A 221 -49.42 -4.14 24.76
N ALA A 222 -50.60 -4.72 24.51
CA ALA A 222 -51.72 -4.01 23.90
C ALA A 222 -52.44 -3.01 24.82
N ASP A 223 -52.33 -3.15 26.15
CA ASP A 223 -52.98 -2.24 27.11
C ASP A 223 -51.99 -1.26 27.77
N GLY A 224 -50.70 -1.46 27.55
CA GLY A 224 -49.64 -0.49 27.81
C GLY A 224 -48.67 -0.90 28.91
N ASP A 225 -48.70 -2.15 29.37
CA ASP A 225 -47.70 -2.67 30.29
C ASP A 225 -46.36 -2.85 29.56
N ALA A 226 -45.26 -2.44 30.21
CA ALA A 226 -43.93 -2.39 29.59
C ALA A 226 -42.88 -3.17 30.40
N ALA A 227 -42.01 -3.89 29.69
CA ALA A 227 -40.85 -4.59 30.23
C ALA A 227 -39.58 -4.16 29.47
N ASN A 228 -38.47 -4.01 30.20
CA ASN A 228 -37.17 -3.66 29.64
C ASN A 228 -36.10 -4.64 30.09
N ALA A 229 -35.17 -4.98 29.22
CA ALA A 229 -34.01 -5.82 29.51
C ALA A 229 -32.79 -5.31 28.75
N ALA A 230 -31.59 -5.56 29.24
CA ALA A 230 -30.36 -5.25 28.52
C ALA A 230 -29.33 -6.37 28.69
N GLN A 231 -28.55 -6.60 27.64
CA GLN A 231 -27.41 -7.51 27.63
C GLN A 231 -26.20 -6.75 27.13
N THR A 232 -25.05 -7.02 27.73
CA THR A 232 -23.77 -6.39 27.36
C THR A 232 -22.78 -7.46 26.94
N LEU A 233 -22.00 -7.17 25.90
CA LEU A 233 -20.96 -8.01 25.33
C LEU A 233 -19.68 -7.20 25.23
N ASP A 234 -18.58 -7.73 25.74
CA ASP A 234 -17.24 -7.19 25.44
C ASP A 234 -16.91 -7.47 23.97
N ILE A 235 -16.54 -6.42 23.24
CA ILE A 235 -16.18 -6.50 21.82
C ILE A 235 -14.75 -6.00 21.56
N SER A 236 -13.96 -5.78 22.61
CA SER A 236 -12.62 -5.19 22.50
C SER A 236 -11.71 -5.99 21.57
N SER A 237 -11.73 -7.32 21.67
CA SER A 237 -10.90 -8.21 20.85
C SER A 237 -11.31 -8.29 19.37
N ALA A 238 -12.34 -7.54 18.95
CA ALA A 238 -12.75 -7.48 17.55
C ALA A 238 -11.92 -6.50 16.73
N PHE A 239 -11.26 -5.54 17.37
CA PHE A 239 -10.59 -4.41 16.71
C PHE A 239 -9.09 -4.65 16.58
N ASN A 240 -8.58 -4.53 15.37
CA ASN A 240 -7.17 -4.72 15.05
C ASN A 240 -6.68 -3.62 14.11
N PHE A 241 -5.40 -3.28 14.23
CA PHE A 241 -4.68 -2.33 13.41
C PHE A 241 -3.47 -3.06 12.83
N GLU A 242 -3.36 -3.06 11.50
CA GLU A 242 -2.32 -3.73 10.74
C GLU A 242 -1.24 -2.72 10.34
N ASP A 243 0.03 -3.10 10.59
CA ASP A 243 1.18 -2.22 10.42
C ASP A 243 1.44 -1.90 8.94
N ASP A 244 1.97 -0.69 8.70
CA ASP A 244 2.60 -0.33 7.43
C ASP A 244 4.10 -0.63 7.51
N VAL A 245 4.47 -1.88 7.24
CA VAL A 245 5.87 -2.31 7.36
C VAL A 245 6.79 -1.61 6.32
N PRO A 246 8.08 -1.42 6.65
CA PRO A 246 9.04 -0.86 5.70
C PRO A 246 9.12 -1.66 4.40
N SER A 247 9.26 -0.96 3.27
CA SER A 247 9.48 -1.56 1.96
C SER A 247 10.65 -0.90 1.22
N ILE A 248 11.34 -1.70 0.41
CA ILE A 248 12.42 -1.24 -0.47
C ILE A 248 12.18 -1.80 -1.87
N ASP A 249 12.14 -0.91 -2.86
CA ASP A 249 12.08 -1.32 -4.27
C ASP A 249 13.45 -1.09 -4.93
N ALA A 250 13.87 -2.07 -5.72
CA ALA A 250 15.12 -2.05 -6.45
C ALA A 250 14.85 -1.86 -7.94
N GLN A 251 15.07 -0.65 -8.44
CA GLN A 251 14.78 -0.31 -9.83
C GLN A 251 15.94 -0.74 -10.74
N THR A 252 15.67 -1.58 -11.75
CA THR A 252 16.68 -2.03 -12.73
C THR A 252 16.91 -1.04 -13.87
N ARG A 253 16.09 0.03 -13.94
CA ARG A 253 16.13 1.05 -14.97
C ARG A 253 15.63 2.37 -14.39
N VAL A 254 16.36 3.45 -14.60
CA VAL A 254 15.98 4.81 -14.17
C VAL A 254 15.61 5.64 -15.40
N GLU A 255 14.43 6.24 -15.41
CA GLU A 255 14.04 7.23 -16.43
C GLU A 255 14.73 8.56 -16.16
N LEU A 256 15.54 9.01 -17.11
CA LEU A 256 16.27 10.28 -17.01
C LEU A 256 15.52 11.43 -17.68
N LEU A 257 14.74 11.11 -18.71
CA LEU A 257 14.02 12.09 -19.53
C LEU A 257 12.91 11.38 -20.31
N SER A 258 11.74 12.02 -20.41
CA SER A 258 10.67 11.63 -21.34
C SER A 258 9.97 12.87 -21.90
N GLU A 259 9.70 12.87 -23.21
CA GLU A 259 9.03 13.96 -23.95
C GLU A 259 8.23 13.39 -25.13
N SER A 260 6.96 13.79 -25.25
CA SER A 260 6.10 13.46 -26.39
C SER A 260 5.30 14.65 -26.93
N PHE A 261 5.65 15.88 -26.55
CA PHE A 261 5.13 17.14 -27.09
C PHE A 261 3.61 17.37 -26.93
N GLU A 262 2.93 16.58 -26.09
CA GLU A 262 1.46 16.62 -25.96
C GLU A 262 0.90 17.88 -25.27
N THR A 263 1.75 18.69 -24.63
CA THR A 263 1.33 19.96 -23.98
C THR A 263 1.22 21.12 -24.96
N PHE A 264 1.70 20.98 -26.19
CA PHE A 264 1.69 22.04 -27.18
C PHE A 264 0.42 21.96 -28.03
N SER A 265 -0.09 23.12 -28.46
CA SER A 265 -1.24 23.18 -29.36
C SER A 265 -1.12 24.36 -30.32
N GLY A 266 -1.69 24.19 -31.50
CA GLY A 266 -1.59 25.15 -32.59
C GLY A 266 -2.92 25.45 -33.26
N THR A 267 -3.04 26.63 -33.86
CA THR A 267 -4.21 26.98 -34.66
C THR A 267 -4.07 26.32 -36.03
N ASN A 268 -5.06 25.52 -36.44
CA ASN A 268 -5.01 24.67 -37.64
C ASN A 268 -4.05 23.46 -37.56
N GLY A 269 -3.79 22.96 -36.35
CA GLY A 269 -3.04 21.73 -36.16
C GLY A 269 -1.52 21.87 -36.28
N TRP A 270 -0.98 23.09 -36.20
CA TRP A 270 0.46 23.31 -36.04
C TRP A 270 0.78 24.67 -35.38
N ALA A 271 1.95 24.80 -34.78
CA ALA A 271 2.50 26.05 -34.27
C ALA A 271 4.03 26.02 -34.16
N VAL A 272 4.68 27.17 -34.41
CA VAL A 272 6.08 27.38 -34.06
C VAL A 272 6.18 27.87 -32.62
N VAL A 273 6.86 27.12 -31.77
CA VAL A 273 7.05 27.38 -30.35
C VAL A 273 8.48 27.84 -30.11
N LYS A 274 8.64 29.08 -29.64
CA LYS A 274 9.95 29.63 -29.23
C LYS A 274 10.13 29.68 -27.70
N GLY A 275 9.03 29.55 -26.96
CA GLY A 275 9.04 29.66 -25.50
C GLY A 275 9.40 31.04 -24.96
N ASP A 276 9.39 31.19 -23.64
CA ASP A 276 9.83 32.42 -22.98
C ASP A 276 11.35 32.43 -22.90
N ASN A 277 11.99 33.43 -23.50
CA ASN A 277 13.46 33.52 -23.61
C ASN A 277 14.13 32.27 -24.24
N GLY A 278 13.45 31.56 -25.13
CA GLY A 278 14.01 30.36 -25.78
C GLY A 278 13.84 29.09 -24.98
N THR A 279 12.93 29.04 -23.99
CA THR A 279 12.71 27.86 -23.15
C THR A 279 11.27 27.36 -23.23
N ILE A 280 11.10 26.04 -23.41
CA ILE A 280 9.80 25.36 -23.43
C ILE A 280 9.78 24.24 -22.37
N ILE A 281 8.61 23.92 -21.84
CA ILE A 281 8.43 22.86 -20.84
C ILE A 281 7.60 21.73 -21.46
N GLY A 282 8.19 20.55 -21.47
CA GLY A 282 7.61 19.30 -21.94
C GLY A 282 6.45 18.80 -21.10
N ASN A 283 5.74 17.80 -21.61
CA ASN A 283 4.60 17.18 -20.92
C ASN A 283 4.96 16.46 -19.62
N ASN A 284 6.21 16.00 -19.48
CA ASN A 284 6.73 15.40 -18.26
C ASN A 284 7.62 16.35 -17.46
N GLY A 285 7.49 17.68 -17.68
CA GLY A 285 8.21 18.71 -16.92
C GLY A 285 9.65 18.97 -17.38
N VAL A 286 10.13 18.27 -18.42
CA VAL A 286 11.46 18.49 -19.00
C VAL A 286 11.57 19.90 -19.54
N VAL A 287 12.62 20.62 -19.14
CA VAL A 287 12.88 21.98 -19.61
C VAL A 287 13.81 21.92 -20.81
N TRP A 288 13.34 22.37 -21.96
CA TRP A 288 14.11 22.43 -23.19
C TRP A 288 14.47 23.86 -23.56
N THR A 289 15.69 24.07 -24.01
CA THR A 289 16.14 25.28 -24.69
C THR A 289 16.03 25.09 -26.20
N VAL A 290 15.35 26.03 -26.87
CA VAL A 290 15.24 26.12 -28.32
C VAL A 290 16.00 27.34 -28.83
N ASN A 291 16.62 27.23 -30.01
CA ASN A 291 17.29 28.36 -30.66
C ASN A 291 16.29 29.39 -31.22
N SER A 292 16.78 30.43 -31.91
CA SER A 292 15.96 31.51 -32.44
C SER A 292 14.91 31.06 -33.47
N ALA A 293 15.13 29.94 -34.15
CA ALA A 293 14.15 29.33 -35.04
C ALA A 293 12.89 28.85 -34.31
N GLY A 294 13.05 28.38 -33.08
CA GLY A 294 12.02 27.68 -32.32
C GLY A 294 11.94 26.22 -32.71
N ILE A 295 10.82 25.58 -32.39
CA ILE A 295 10.47 24.22 -32.80
C ILE A 295 9.04 24.24 -33.33
N GLU A 296 8.77 23.58 -34.46
CA GLU A 296 7.40 23.48 -34.97
C GLU A 296 6.74 22.22 -34.43
N ILE A 297 5.58 22.37 -33.80
CA ILE A 297 4.78 21.25 -33.30
C ILE A 297 3.55 21.09 -34.19
N GLN A 298 3.27 19.87 -34.63
CA GLN A 298 2.19 19.53 -35.56
C GLN A 298 1.27 18.47 -34.97
N ALA A 299 0.01 18.47 -35.41
CA ALA A 299 -1.01 17.49 -35.05
C ALA A 299 -1.82 17.02 -36.25
N GLY A 300 -2.51 15.89 -36.06
CA GLY A 300 -3.30 15.27 -37.12
C GLY A 300 -2.41 14.84 -38.28
N ASN A 301 -2.85 15.01 -39.53
CA ASN A 301 -2.03 14.69 -40.71
C ASN A 301 -1.33 15.93 -41.30
N THR A 302 -1.06 16.94 -40.46
CA THR A 302 -0.32 18.14 -40.88
C THR A 302 1.08 17.71 -41.31
N GLY A 303 1.57 18.29 -42.41
CA GLY A 303 2.84 17.89 -42.98
C GLY A 303 2.90 16.48 -43.59
N GLY A 304 1.75 15.80 -43.69
CA GLY A 304 1.67 14.45 -44.27
C GLY A 304 2.08 13.33 -43.32
N SER A 305 2.17 13.59 -42.01
CA SER A 305 2.36 12.55 -41.00
C SER A 305 1.41 12.75 -39.83
N THR A 306 0.94 11.64 -39.27
CA THR A 306 0.45 11.59 -37.89
C THR A 306 1.62 11.38 -36.94
N ALA A 307 1.45 11.79 -35.68
CA ALA A 307 2.40 11.52 -34.62
C ALA A 307 2.63 10.01 -34.42
N SER A 308 3.79 9.64 -33.86
CA SER A 308 4.13 8.24 -33.56
C SER A 308 3.44 7.77 -32.29
N ASP A 309 3.33 8.67 -31.30
CA ASP A 309 2.47 8.52 -30.14
C ASP A 309 1.53 9.72 -30.02
N GLY A 310 0.55 9.64 -29.11
CA GLY A 310 -0.30 10.78 -28.80
C GLY A 310 -0.97 11.45 -30.02
N ASN A 311 -0.92 12.78 -30.05
CA ASN A 311 -1.53 13.63 -31.06
C ASN A 311 -0.55 14.59 -31.72
N TYR A 312 0.59 14.86 -31.09
CA TYR A 312 1.52 15.90 -31.50
C TYR A 312 2.92 15.34 -31.78
N HIS A 313 3.63 15.94 -32.73
CA HIS A 313 5.03 15.64 -33.00
C HIS A 313 5.79 16.91 -33.40
N ALA A 314 7.12 16.91 -33.28
CA ALA A 314 7.96 18.05 -33.64
C ALA A 314 8.50 17.95 -35.07
N GLU A 315 8.77 19.11 -35.69
CA GLU A 315 9.55 19.29 -36.92
C GLU A 315 10.77 20.17 -36.63
N LEU A 316 11.95 19.71 -37.07
CA LEU A 316 13.25 20.34 -36.80
C LEU A 316 13.67 21.41 -37.82
N ASP A 317 12.75 21.86 -38.67
CA ASP A 317 12.88 23.05 -39.53
C ASP A 317 11.55 23.83 -39.48
N PRO A 318 11.40 24.73 -38.50
CA PRO A 318 10.13 25.38 -38.23
C PRO A 318 9.85 26.47 -39.26
N TYR A 319 8.58 26.72 -39.58
CA TYR A 319 8.16 27.79 -40.49
C TYR A 319 8.47 29.21 -39.93
N SER A 320 9.74 29.62 -39.94
CA SER A 320 10.23 30.78 -39.19
C SER A 320 11.19 31.71 -39.96
N ASN A 321 11.74 31.32 -41.12
CA ASN A 321 12.81 32.05 -41.84
C ASN A 321 14.11 32.25 -41.03
N ASP A 322 14.27 31.48 -39.95
CA ASP A 322 15.35 31.60 -38.97
C ASP A 322 16.23 30.32 -38.96
N GLY A 323 16.08 29.43 -39.96
CA GLY A 323 16.82 28.18 -40.13
C GLY A 323 16.34 27.01 -39.27
N ASN A 324 17.14 25.95 -39.22
CA ASN A 324 16.79 24.70 -38.50
C ASN A 324 16.70 24.86 -36.97
N THR A 325 15.87 24.02 -36.36
CA THR A 325 15.74 23.87 -34.90
C THR A 325 17.03 23.31 -34.29
N THR A 326 17.44 23.88 -33.16
CA THR A 326 18.27 23.22 -32.16
C THR A 326 17.46 23.12 -30.87
N LEU A 327 17.14 21.89 -30.47
CA LEU A 327 16.42 21.57 -29.24
C LEU A 327 17.41 20.94 -28.27
N SER A 328 17.55 21.49 -27.06
CA SER A 328 18.58 21.03 -26.11
C SER A 328 18.09 21.04 -24.67
N THR A 329 18.64 20.15 -23.86
CA THR A 329 18.41 20.09 -22.42
C THR A 329 19.66 19.57 -21.73
N VAL A 330 19.60 19.43 -20.40
CA VAL A 330 20.66 18.85 -19.59
C VAL A 330 20.08 17.64 -18.88
N VAL A 331 20.73 16.50 -19.03
CA VAL A 331 20.40 15.26 -18.31
C VAL A 331 21.45 14.99 -17.24
N GLU A 332 21.03 14.41 -16.11
CA GLU A 332 21.95 13.98 -15.05
C GLU A 332 22.23 12.49 -15.22
N LEU A 333 23.44 12.14 -15.65
CA LEU A 333 23.79 10.74 -15.94
C LEU A 333 24.19 10.02 -14.64
N PRO A 334 23.51 8.93 -14.24
CA PRO A 334 23.85 8.20 -13.01
C PRO A 334 24.99 7.19 -13.21
N SER A 335 25.24 6.76 -14.45
CA SER A 335 26.12 5.64 -14.79
C SER A 335 26.90 5.92 -16.08
N SER A 336 27.77 4.97 -16.45
CA SER A 336 28.54 5.01 -17.69
C SER A 336 27.79 4.52 -18.93
N GLU A 337 26.55 4.04 -18.77
CA GLU A 337 25.73 3.52 -19.86
C GLU A 337 24.30 4.04 -19.79
N VAL A 338 23.81 4.61 -20.88
CA VAL A 338 22.41 5.07 -21.01
C VAL A 338 21.90 4.74 -22.40
N THR A 339 20.59 4.51 -22.50
CA THR A 339 19.89 4.32 -23.77
C THR A 339 18.95 5.49 -24.01
N LEU A 340 19.15 6.21 -25.11
CA LEU A 340 18.23 7.21 -25.64
C LEU A 340 17.44 6.59 -26.78
N SER A 341 16.11 6.61 -26.69
CA SER A 341 15.22 6.26 -27.78
C SER A 341 14.37 7.45 -28.21
N PHE A 342 14.12 7.59 -29.49
CA PHE A 342 13.16 8.55 -30.02
C PHE A 342 12.61 8.05 -31.35
N ASP A 343 11.42 8.51 -31.69
CA ASP A 343 10.82 8.24 -32.98
C ASP A 343 11.24 9.33 -33.98
N TYR A 344 11.75 8.88 -35.13
CA TYR A 344 12.22 9.73 -36.20
C TYR A 344 11.50 9.40 -37.51
N LYS A 345 11.18 10.43 -38.28
CA LYS A 345 10.60 10.26 -39.62
C LYS A 345 11.07 11.35 -40.58
N PRO A 346 11.62 10.99 -41.76
CA PRO A 346 11.85 11.95 -42.82
C PRO A 346 10.54 12.60 -43.28
N ARG A 347 10.57 13.90 -43.55
CA ARG A 347 9.41 14.64 -44.03
C ARG A 347 8.88 14.05 -45.34
N PRO A 348 7.60 13.66 -45.41
CA PRO A 348 6.98 13.25 -46.67
C PRO A 348 7.08 14.36 -47.73
N GLY A 349 7.65 14.01 -48.89
CA GLY A 349 7.89 14.95 -49.99
C GLY A 349 9.25 15.67 -49.94
N HIS A 350 9.95 15.62 -48.81
CA HIS A 350 11.25 16.27 -48.56
C HIS A 350 12.24 15.32 -47.86
N VAL A 351 12.16 14.04 -48.22
CA VAL A 351 12.84 12.94 -47.51
C VAL A 351 14.34 13.15 -47.39
N ALA A 352 15.02 13.44 -48.50
CA ALA A 352 16.49 13.61 -48.53
C ALA A 352 17.00 14.92 -47.92
N ASP A 353 16.08 15.75 -47.41
CA ASP A 353 16.37 17.04 -46.78
C ASP A 353 16.02 16.99 -45.28
N SER A 354 15.74 15.79 -44.74
CA SER A 354 15.25 15.59 -43.37
C SER A 354 16.33 15.08 -42.44
N ASP A 355 17.59 15.45 -42.67
CA ASP A 355 18.71 15.00 -41.87
C ASP A 355 18.67 15.64 -40.48
N MET A 356 19.26 14.98 -39.49
CA MET A 356 19.42 15.54 -38.15
C MET A 356 20.69 15.06 -37.45
N LYS A 357 21.06 15.75 -36.37
CA LYS A 357 22.06 15.30 -35.40
C LYS A 357 21.47 15.10 -34.03
N VAL A 358 22.07 14.17 -33.29
CA VAL A 358 21.89 14.01 -31.85
C VAL A 358 23.26 14.17 -31.18
N PHE A 359 23.30 14.95 -30.10
CA PHE A 359 24.48 15.07 -29.25
C PHE A 359 24.16 14.63 -27.83
N LEU A 360 25.06 13.84 -27.23
CA LEU A 360 25.11 13.63 -25.79
C LEU A 360 26.53 14.00 -25.31
N GLY A 361 26.65 15.14 -24.65
CA GLY A 361 27.95 15.78 -24.40
C GLY A 361 28.67 16.08 -25.72
N ASP A 362 29.88 15.53 -25.86
CA ASP A 362 30.71 15.69 -27.07
C ASP A 362 30.47 14.60 -28.13
N LEU A 363 29.63 13.59 -27.84
CA LEU A 363 29.35 12.50 -28.78
C LEU A 363 28.32 12.96 -29.82
N GLU A 364 28.70 12.91 -31.10
CA GLU A 364 27.86 13.31 -32.23
C GLU A 364 27.35 12.09 -33.00
N ILE A 365 26.04 12.01 -33.21
CA ILE A 365 25.37 11.03 -34.08
C ILE A 365 24.68 11.77 -35.21
N ILE A 366 24.89 11.33 -36.44
CA ILE A 366 24.25 11.89 -37.65
C ILE A 366 23.22 10.88 -38.16
N ILE A 367 22.00 11.35 -38.41
CA ILE A 367 20.90 10.59 -38.99
C ILE A 367 20.62 11.22 -40.35
N ASP A 368 20.96 10.49 -41.41
CA ASP A 368 20.95 10.93 -42.80
C ASP A 368 19.84 10.19 -43.57
N ALA A 369 18.81 10.93 -43.96
CA ALA A 369 17.67 10.39 -44.70
C ALA A 369 17.99 10.33 -46.19
N GLN A 370 17.85 9.14 -46.76
CA GLN A 370 18.08 8.93 -48.18
C GLN A 370 16.81 9.20 -48.99
N SER A 371 16.97 9.56 -50.26
CA SER A 371 15.85 9.82 -51.17
C SER A 371 14.87 8.65 -51.36
N ASP A 372 15.26 7.42 -51.02
CA ASP A 372 14.42 6.22 -51.07
C ASP A 372 13.66 5.94 -49.75
N GLY A 373 13.84 6.80 -48.73
CA GLY A 373 13.24 6.66 -47.41
C GLY A 373 14.06 5.82 -46.43
N SER A 374 15.21 5.27 -46.84
CA SER A 374 16.13 4.60 -45.92
C SER A 374 16.88 5.62 -45.04
N ILE A 375 17.31 5.18 -43.86
CA ILE A 375 17.97 6.02 -42.86
C ILE A 375 19.38 5.45 -42.63
N ALA A 376 20.39 6.26 -42.94
CA ALA A 376 21.79 5.97 -42.64
C ALA A 376 22.18 6.68 -41.33
N ILE A 377 22.75 5.93 -40.39
CA ILE A 377 23.18 6.50 -39.10
C ILE A 377 24.70 6.35 -38.98
N SER A 378 25.37 7.47 -38.72
CA SER A 378 26.80 7.53 -38.40
C SER A 378 26.95 7.83 -36.92
N SER A 379 27.58 6.93 -36.17
CA SER A 379 27.83 7.08 -34.73
C SER A 379 29.29 6.79 -34.37
N PRO A 380 29.77 7.27 -33.21
CA PRO A 380 31.05 6.86 -32.63
C PRO A 380 31.04 5.39 -32.19
N ASP A 381 32.23 4.80 -32.04
CA ASP A 381 32.40 3.37 -31.66
C ASP A 381 31.70 2.99 -30.34
N ASN A 382 31.57 3.94 -29.40
CA ASN A 382 30.95 3.73 -28.10
C ASN A 382 29.43 3.99 -28.08
N VAL A 383 28.79 4.11 -29.26
CA VAL A 383 27.34 4.28 -29.39
C VAL A 383 26.79 3.18 -30.29
N ALA A 384 26.10 2.22 -29.67
CA ALA A 384 25.34 1.19 -30.38
C ALA A 384 24.02 1.78 -30.89
N VAL A 385 23.65 1.42 -32.12
CA VAL A 385 22.48 1.96 -32.81
C VAL A 385 21.54 0.83 -33.21
N GLU A 386 20.27 0.94 -32.82
CA GLU A 386 19.19 0.08 -33.27
C GLU A 386 18.13 0.92 -33.99
N GLN A 387 17.61 0.41 -35.11
CA GLN A 387 16.54 1.02 -35.88
C GLN A 387 15.37 0.06 -35.98
N ASN A 388 14.21 0.49 -35.53
CA ASN A 388 12.98 -0.29 -35.54
C ASN A 388 11.90 0.44 -36.34
N PRO A 389 11.82 0.21 -37.67
CA PRO A 389 10.81 0.82 -38.52
C PRO A 389 9.41 0.39 -38.11
N ASN A 390 8.48 1.34 -38.06
CA ASN A 390 7.07 1.07 -37.79
C ASN A 390 6.19 1.21 -39.04
N ASN A 391 4.96 0.71 -38.96
CA ASN A 391 4.05 0.61 -40.11
C ASN A 391 3.55 1.98 -40.63
N ASN A 392 3.72 3.06 -39.86
CA ASN A 392 3.25 4.40 -40.21
C ASN A 392 4.37 5.28 -40.78
N GLY A 393 5.52 4.67 -41.09
CA GLY A 393 6.67 5.33 -41.72
C GLY A 393 7.58 6.08 -40.75
N TRP A 394 7.38 5.94 -39.45
CA TRP A 394 8.35 6.35 -38.45
C TRP A 394 9.32 5.20 -38.17
N THR A 395 10.49 5.53 -37.64
CA THR A 395 11.49 4.57 -37.17
C THR A 395 11.88 4.94 -35.76
N THR A 396 11.70 4.02 -34.82
CA THR A 396 12.25 4.18 -33.47
C THR A 396 13.75 3.97 -33.58
N ILE A 397 14.53 5.00 -33.25
CA ILE A 397 15.98 4.95 -33.18
C ILE A 397 16.36 4.83 -31.71
N SER A 398 17.11 3.78 -31.36
CA SER A 398 17.68 3.61 -30.03
C SER A 398 19.20 3.73 -30.10
N LEU A 399 19.75 4.61 -29.27
CA LEU A 399 21.18 4.91 -29.14
C LEU A 399 21.61 4.50 -27.73
N THR A 400 22.37 3.42 -27.62
CA THR A 400 22.96 2.99 -26.35
C THR A 400 24.40 3.50 -26.28
N PHE A 401 24.61 4.47 -25.39
CA PHE A 401 25.89 5.11 -25.15
C PHE A 401 26.63 4.37 -24.05
N SER A 402 27.92 4.12 -24.24
CA SER A 402 28.78 3.46 -23.26
C SER A 402 30.04 4.29 -22.97
N GLY A 403 30.65 4.05 -21.81
CA GLY A 403 31.86 4.75 -21.38
C GLY A 403 31.64 6.22 -21.02
N LEU A 404 30.42 6.59 -20.59
CA LEU A 404 30.10 7.95 -20.16
C LEU A 404 30.65 8.25 -18.76
N ALA A 405 30.88 9.53 -18.48
CA ALA A 405 31.11 10.01 -17.12
C ALA A 405 29.77 10.36 -16.46
N ALA A 406 29.57 9.96 -15.20
CA ALA A 406 28.41 10.38 -14.43
C ALA A 406 28.42 11.90 -14.22
N GLY A 407 27.23 12.49 -14.18
CA GLY A 407 27.04 13.92 -13.97
C GLY A 407 26.19 14.62 -15.04
N SER A 408 26.02 15.92 -14.83
CA SER A 408 25.32 16.84 -15.73
C SER A 408 25.93 16.85 -17.15
N THR A 409 25.13 16.43 -18.13
CA THR A 409 25.54 16.28 -19.53
C THR A 409 24.51 16.89 -20.47
N PRO A 410 24.92 17.74 -21.44
CA PRO A 410 24.00 18.28 -22.44
C PRO A 410 23.47 17.20 -23.39
N LEU A 411 22.17 17.21 -23.67
CA LEU A 411 21.52 16.45 -24.74
C LEU A 411 20.97 17.44 -25.77
N SER A 412 21.18 17.21 -27.06
CA SER A 412 20.54 18.05 -28.09
C SER A 412 20.19 17.32 -29.37
N PHE A 413 19.16 17.83 -30.04
CA PHE A 413 18.66 17.42 -31.35
C PHE A 413 18.73 18.62 -32.29
N VAL A 414 19.31 18.43 -33.48
CA VAL A 414 19.58 19.52 -34.44
C VAL A 414 19.11 19.12 -35.82
N GLY A 415 18.26 19.93 -36.46
CA GLY A 415 17.90 19.75 -37.87
C GLY A 415 19.08 20.08 -38.80
N LEU A 416 19.27 19.31 -39.86
CA LEU A 416 20.33 19.50 -40.85
C LEU A 416 19.83 19.68 -42.30
N GLY A 417 18.52 19.76 -42.49
CA GLY A 417 17.93 20.06 -43.79
C GLY A 417 18.37 21.41 -44.36
N SER A 418 18.05 21.65 -45.62
CA SER A 418 18.15 22.97 -46.22
C SER A 418 17.31 23.96 -45.41
N ASP A 419 17.88 25.11 -45.03
CA ASP A 419 17.15 26.08 -44.21
C ASP A 419 15.83 26.51 -44.85
N ASP A 420 14.78 26.64 -44.02
CA ASP A 420 13.46 27.17 -44.38
C ASP A 420 12.73 26.36 -45.48
N SER A 421 12.95 25.05 -45.46
CA SER A 421 12.43 24.06 -46.39
C SER A 421 11.32 23.28 -45.67
N TYR A 422 11.70 22.13 -45.10
CA TYR A 422 10.95 21.26 -44.22
C TYR A 422 11.95 20.28 -43.59
N GLY A 423 11.71 19.87 -42.35
CA GLY A 423 12.71 19.20 -41.53
C GLY A 423 12.33 17.79 -41.09
N ALA A 424 13.30 17.11 -40.50
CA ALA A 424 13.08 15.87 -39.76
C ALA A 424 11.91 15.99 -38.78
N TYR A 425 11.08 14.96 -38.69
CA TYR A 425 10.18 14.82 -37.57
C TYR A 425 10.81 14.06 -36.40
N LEU A 426 10.47 14.50 -35.20
CA LEU A 426 10.93 13.97 -33.93
C LEU A 426 9.76 13.83 -32.96
N ASP A 427 9.70 12.71 -32.25
CA ASP A 427 8.66 12.42 -31.29
C ASP A 427 9.13 11.35 -30.28
N ASN A 428 8.36 11.13 -29.21
CA ASN A 428 8.55 10.04 -28.24
C ASN A 428 9.99 9.88 -27.72
N ILE A 429 10.61 10.98 -27.28
CA ILE A 429 11.98 10.99 -26.78
C ILE A 429 11.98 10.43 -25.36
N ASN A 430 12.73 9.37 -25.13
CA ASN A 430 12.90 8.76 -23.82
C ASN A 430 14.37 8.43 -23.58
N MET A 431 14.87 8.69 -22.39
CA MET A 431 16.22 8.30 -21.98
C MET A 431 16.16 7.52 -20.69
N PHE A 432 16.83 6.37 -20.67
CA PHE A 432 16.93 5.51 -19.52
C PHE A 432 18.39 5.18 -19.21
N ALA A 433 18.71 5.08 -17.93
CA ALA A 433 19.91 4.39 -17.48
C ALA A 433 19.54 2.96 -17.07
N ASP A 434 20.03 1.98 -17.81
CA ASP A 434 20.04 0.58 -17.38
C ASP A 434 21.35 0.35 -16.58
N THR A 435 21.33 -0.47 -15.52
CA THR A 435 22.57 -1.06 -14.96
C THR A 435 22.33 -2.55 -14.71
N PHE A 436 23.27 -3.46 -14.94
CA PHE A 436 24.61 -3.53 -14.36
C PHE A 436 25.68 -4.09 -15.31
N GLY A 437 26.81 -3.37 -15.41
CA GLY A 437 28.08 -3.91 -15.89
C GLY A 437 29.24 -3.11 -15.30
N LEU A 438 29.77 -3.52 -14.14
CA LEU A 438 31.12 -3.12 -13.73
C LEU A 438 32.10 -3.89 -14.64
N ALA A 439 32.66 -3.20 -15.63
CA ALA A 439 33.74 -3.75 -16.45
C ALA A 439 35.08 -3.25 -15.90
N VAL A 440 35.93 -4.18 -15.50
CA VAL A 440 37.34 -3.90 -15.24
C VAL A 440 38.15 -4.36 -16.45
N ASP A 441 39.06 -3.50 -16.94
CA ASP A 441 39.96 -3.87 -18.02
C ASP A 441 41.05 -4.80 -17.46
N GLU A 442 41.05 -6.07 -17.87
CA GLU A 442 42.06 -7.04 -17.44
C GLU A 442 43.49 -6.68 -17.89
N SER A 443 43.68 -5.66 -18.73
CA SER A 443 44.99 -5.15 -19.15
C SER A 443 45.53 -4.01 -18.27
N ASP A 444 44.72 -3.42 -17.39
CA ASP A 444 45.13 -2.39 -16.42
C ASP A 444 44.55 -2.66 -15.02
N LEU A 445 45.38 -3.28 -14.17
CA LEU A 445 45.00 -3.79 -12.85
C LEU A 445 45.01 -2.72 -11.74
N ASP A 446 45.37 -1.47 -12.04
CA ASP A 446 45.43 -0.38 -11.05
C ASP A 446 44.16 0.49 -11.03
N THR A 447 43.12 0.11 -11.78
CA THR A 447 41.90 0.91 -11.96
C THR A 447 40.68 0.20 -11.37
N ASP A 448 40.17 0.72 -10.27
CA ASP A 448 38.92 0.24 -9.67
C ASP A 448 37.71 0.80 -10.43
N ALA A 449 36.74 -0.07 -10.75
CA ALA A 449 35.42 0.36 -11.23
C ALA A 449 34.50 0.58 -10.03
N THR A 450 34.02 1.81 -9.84
CA THR A 450 33.07 2.16 -8.78
C THR A 450 31.76 2.67 -9.38
N ALA A 451 30.62 2.21 -8.87
CA ALA A 451 29.30 2.76 -9.20
C ALA A 451 28.62 3.23 -7.91
N ASN A 452 27.95 4.39 -7.95
CA ASN A 452 27.03 4.78 -6.90
C ASN A 452 25.66 4.16 -7.19
N VAL A 453 25.19 3.30 -6.29
CA VAL A 453 23.89 2.63 -6.44
C VAL A 453 22.81 3.17 -5.50
N SER A 454 23.11 4.22 -4.72
CA SER A 454 22.18 4.72 -3.70
C SER A 454 20.87 5.24 -4.29
N SER A 455 20.88 5.71 -5.55
CA SER A 455 19.68 6.18 -6.26
C SER A 455 18.82 5.06 -6.85
N PHE A 456 19.24 3.79 -6.79
CA PHE A 456 18.44 2.65 -7.29
C PHE A 456 17.56 2.02 -6.21
N PHE A 457 17.67 2.50 -4.98
CA PHE A 457 16.89 2.04 -3.85
C PHE A 457 16.02 3.18 -3.36
N GLU A 458 14.70 3.04 -3.56
CA GLU A 458 13.72 3.89 -2.91
C GLU A 458 13.19 3.12 -1.69
N GLY A 459 13.38 3.70 -0.50
CA GLY A 459 12.93 3.12 0.76
C GLY A 459 11.77 3.91 1.34
N ALA A 460 10.74 3.21 1.79
CA ALA A 460 9.68 3.74 2.63
C ALA A 460 9.80 3.11 4.01
N PHE A 461 9.71 3.92 5.06
CA PHE A 461 9.86 3.45 6.44
C PHE A 461 8.56 2.95 7.07
N GLY A 462 7.44 3.05 6.35
CA GLY A 462 6.12 2.88 6.94
C GLY A 462 5.55 4.21 7.43
N ALA A 463 4.32 4.15 7.95
CA ALA A 463 3.58 5.30 8.44
C ALA A 463 4.04 5.76 9.84
N ASP A 464 4.56 4.87 10.68
CA ASP A 464 4.85 5.13 12.10
C ASP A 464 6.18 5.87 12.39
N GLY A 465 7.00 6.11 11.36
CA GLY A 465 8.11 7.08 11.42
C GLY A 465 9.43 6.63 10.80
N ALA A 466 10.41 7.53 10.84
CA ALA A 466 11.69 7.32 10.16
C ALA A 466 12.60 6.32 10.90
N GLY A 467 12.98 5.24 10.21
CA GLY A 467 14.13 4.39 10.56
C GLY A 467 15.44 4.86 9.93
N ASP A 468 16.49 4.05 10.06
CA ASP A 468 17.77 4.27 9.38
C ASP A 468 17.88 3.36 8.14
N ILE A 469 18.18 3.93 6.97
CA ILE A 469 18.60 3.13 5.80
C ILE A 469 20.08 2.83 5.93
N ALA A 470 20.41 1.56 6.14
CA ALA A 470 21.79 1.07 6.14
C ALA A 470 22.03 0.15 4.95
N TYR A 471 22.82 0.60 3.97
CA TYR A 471 23.32 -0.26 2.90
C TYR A 471 24.50 -1.08 3.43
N THR A 472 24.36 -2.40 3.43
CA THR A 472 25.46 -3.31 3.79
C THR A 472 25.79 -4.20 2.60
N GLU A 473 27.08 -4.34 2.26
CA GLU A 473 27.49 -5.41 1.38
C GLU A 473 27.27 -6.74 2.11
N PRO A 474 26.53 -7.70 1.55
CA PRO A 474 26.54 -9.05 2.08
C PRO A 474 27.97 -9.59 1.98
N GLU A 475 28.52 -10.10 3.08
CA GLU A 475 29.87 -10.70 3.11
C GLU A 475 30.04 -11.64 1.92
N SER A 476 30.82 -11.21 0.92
CA SER A 476 31.18 -12.06 -0.19
C SER A 476 32.10 -13.14 0.36
N ARG A 477 31.62 -14.39 0.38
CA ARG A 477 32.49 -15.56 0.53
C ARG A 477 33.44 -15.58 -0.67
N CYS A 478 34.61 -14.97 -0.52
CA CYS A 478 35.75 -15.30 -1.35
C CYS A 478 36.03 -16.80 -1.17
N ILE A 479 35.59 -17.63 -2.12
CA ILE A 479 36.09 -18.98 -2.27
C ILE A 479 37.49 -18.83 -2.90
N GLY A 480 38.49 -18.60 -2.05
CA GLY A 480 39.88 -18.76 -2.45
C GLY A 480 40.14 -20.24 -2.74
N SER A 481 40.23 -20.60 -4.00
CA SER A 481 40.90 -21.82 -4.44
C SER A 481 42.39 -21.57 -4.46
N GLY A 482 43.13 -22.25 -3.59
CA GLY A 482 44.60 -22.24 -3.56
C GLY A 482 45.27 -23.10 -4.61
#